data_AF-A0A131Z433-F1
#
_entry.id   AF-A0A131Z433-F1
#
_cell.length_a   1.000
_cell.length_b   1.000
_cell.length_c   1.000
_cell.angle_alpha   90.00
_cell.angle_beta   90.00
_cell.angle_gamma   90.00
#
_symmetry.space_group_name_H-M   'P 1'
#
loop_
_entity.id
_entity.type
_entity.pdbx_description
1 polymer ?
#
loop_
_entity_poly.entity_id
_entity_poly.type
_entity_poly.pdbx_seq_one_letter_code
_entity_poly.pdbx_strand_id
1 'polypeptide(L)'
;MRLRSYTLILQRSFEARTRRRTYAVSYRHRCKLGMQTTLMALVLLLVFQRSLSKIPSLRFQNLRCDYDNYSLSMGGYLRLADPCVRLVCWYYRKELTVNGCPAPPNSSDPDDSPYAMYWPHCCNSSAT
;
A
#
# COMPACT_ATOMS: atom_id res chain seq x y z
N MET A 1 67.93 2.92 -40.31
CA MET A 1 66.85 3.71 -39.67
C MET A 1 65.48 3.08 -39.95
N ARG A 2 65.04 2.05 -39.18
CA ARG A 2 63.73 1.39 -39.40
C ARG A 2 62.97 1.01 -38.12
N LEU A 3 63.48 1.39 -36.94
CA LEU A 3 62.93 0.93 -35.65
C LEU A 3 61.94 1.91 -34.99
N ARG A 4 61.91 3.19 -35.39
CA ARG A 4 61.02 4.20 -34.76
C ARG A 4 59.58 4.21 -35.28
N SER A 5 59.30 3.53 -36.40
CA SER A 5 57.99 3.61 -37.06
C SER A 5 57.00 2.56 -36.56
N TYR A 6 57.47 1.37 -36.14
CA TYR A 6 56.62 0.28 -35.65
C TYR A 6 56.01 0.54 -34.27
N THR A 7 56.71 1.27 -33.40
CA THR A 7 56.22 1.60 -32.05
C THR A 7 55.05 2.58 -32.07
N LEU A 8 55.07 3.57 -32.96
CA LEU A 8 54.00 4.57 -33.09
C LEU A 8 52.66 3.97 -33.59
N ILE A 9 52.72 2.97 -34.47
CA ILE A 9 51.53 2.30 -35.02
C ILE A 9 50.87 1.39 -33.97
N LEU A 10 51.68 0.65 -33.20
CA LEU A 10 51.19 -0.19 -32.10
C LEU A 10 50.55 0.65 -30.99
N GLN A 11 51.14 1.80 -30.64
CA GLN A 11 50.66 2.67 -29.57
C GLN A 11 49.29 3.32 -29.91
N ARG A 12 49.08 3.79 -31.14
CA ARG A 12 47.77 4.30 -31.61
C ARG A 12 46.68 3.24 -31.65
N SER A 13 47.03 2.01 -32.03
CA SER A 13 46.07 0.90 -32.08
C SER A 13 45.65 0.43 -30.68
N PHE A 14 46.53 0.52 -29.68
CA PHE A 14 46.24 0.21 -28.30
C PHE A 14 45.31 1.26 -27.65
N GLU A 15 45.54 2.55 -27.89
CA GLU A 15 44.66 3.65 -27.44
C GLU A 15 43.25 3.61 -28.04
N ALA A 16 43.14 3.25 -29.33
CA ALA A 16 41.84 3.08 -29.98
C ALA A 16 41.05 1.89 -29.41
N ARG A 17 41.74 0.81 -29.02
CA ARG A 17 41.14 -0.39 -28.42
C ARG A 17 40.71 -0.17 -26.97
N THR A 18 41.52 0.55 -26.17
CA THR A 18 41.17 0.92 -24.80
C THR A 18 39.98 1.89 -24.78
N ARG A 19 39.97 2.94 -25.62
CA ARG A 19 38.80 3.85 -25.73
C ARG A 19 37.50 3.10 -26.02
N ARG A 20 37.46 2.22 -27.03
CA ARG A 20 36.24 1.44 -27.36
C ARG A 20 35.75 0.58 -26.19
N ARG A 21 36.66 0.00 -25.39
CA ARG A 21 36.30 -0.76 -24.19
C ARG A 21 35.72 0.14 -23.10
N THR A 22 36.29 1.32 -22.85
CA THR A 22 35.79 2.25 -21.83
C THR A 22 34.40 2.78 -22.17
N TYR A 23 34.15 3.11 -23.44
CA TYR A 23 32.82 3.53 -23.89
C TYR A 23 31.80 2.40 -23.68
N ALA A 24 32.08 1.17 -24.14
CA ALA A 24 31.16 0.04 -24.00
C ALA A 24 30.83 -0.31 -22.51
N VAL A 25 31.80 -0.19 -21.60
CA VAL A 25 31.60 -0.39 -20.16
C VAL A 25 30.77 0.75 -19.54
N SER A 26 31.02 2.00 -19.93
CA SER A 26 30.24 3.16 -19.49
C SER A 26 28.77 3.09 -19.94
N TYR A 27 28.50 2.67 -21.18
CA TYR A 27 27.14 2.46 -21.67
C TYR A 27 26.42 1.30 -20.96
N ARG A 28 27.10 0.18 -20.68
CA ARG A 28 26.52 -0.93 -19.89
C ARG A 28 26.16 -0.51 -18.45
N HIS A 29 27.00 0.28 -17.80
CA HIS A 29 26.72 0.76 -16.44
C HIS A 29 25.59 1.79 -16.39
N ARG A 30 25.52 2.74 -17.34
CA ARG A 30 24.42 3.71 -17.42
C ARG A 30 23.08 3.07 -17.78
N CYS A 31 23.05 2.07 -18.66
CA CYS A 31 21.84 1.30 -18.93
C CYS A 31 21.39 0.46 -17.73
N LYS A 32 22.31 -0.19 -17.00
CA LYS A 32 21.95 -0.94 -15.78
C LYS A 32 21.42 -0.03 -14.67
N LEU A 33 22.08 1.10 -14.41
CA LEU A 33 21.64 2.04 -13.39
C LEU A 33 20.29 2.67 -13.75
N GLY A 34 20.11 3.09 -15.01
CA GLY A 34 18.85 3.66 -15.49
C GLY A 34 17.70 2.65 -15.48
N MET A 35 17.96 1.40 -15.88
CA MET A 35 16.95 0.34 -15.86
C MET A 35 16.54 -0.04 -14.42
N GLN A 36 17.51 -0.04 -13.49
CA GLN A 36 17.27 -0.37 -12.09
C GLN A 36 16.51 0.74 -11.35
N THR A 37 16.80 2.02 -11.62
CA THR A 37 16.04 3.15 -11.05
C THR A 37 14.62 3.22 -11.60
N THR A 38 14.41 2.97 -12.90
CA THR A 38 13.06 2.92 -13.47
C THR A 38 12.22 1.80 -12.86
N LEU A 39 12.82 0.63 -12.63
CA LEU A 39 12.11 -0.52 -12.06
C LEU A 39 11.69 -0.25 -10.61
N MET A 40 12.59 0.32 -9.79
CA MET A 40 12.27 0.71 -8.41
C MET A 40 11.19 1.79 -8.35
N ALA A 41 11.24 2.79 -9.23
CA ALA A 41 10.20 3.82 -9.32
C ALA A 41 8.84 3.22 -9.69
N LEU A 42 8.80 2.27 -10.64
CA LEU A 42 7.58 1.57 -11.04
C LEU A 42 6.99 0.73 -9.91
N VAL A 43 7.84 0.01 -9.17
CA VAL A 43 7.43 -0.75 -7.97
C VAL A 43 6.87 0.19 -6.90
N LEU A 44 7.53 1.32 -6.62
CA LEU A 44 7.05 2.32 -5.67
C LEU A 44 5.69 2.92 -6.07
N LEU A 45 5.50 3.22 -7.36
CA LEU A 45 4.22 3.71 -7.88
C LEU A 45 3.10 2.66 -7.76
N LEU A 46 3.39 1.39 -8.05
CA LEU A 46 2.42 0.29 -7.90
C LEU A 46 2.01 0.06 -6.44
N VAL A 47 2.96 0.17 -5.50
CA VAL A 47 2.67 0.08 -4.06
C VAL A 47 1.82 1.27 -3.61
N PHE A 48 2.12 2.48 -4.07
CA PHE A 48 1.37 3.69 -3.71
C PHE A 48 -0.08 3.67 -4.23
N GLN A 49 -0.33 3.17 -5.43
CA GLN A 49 -1.70 3.04 -5.97
C GLN A 49 -2.59 2.09 -5.16
N ARG A 50 -2.02 1.06 -4.54
CA ARG A 50 -2.77 0.13 -3.65
C ARG A 50 -3.22 0.80 -2.36
N SER A 51 -2.49 1.78 -1.86
CA SER A 51 -2.84 2.48 -0.62
C SER A 51 -3.94 3.52 -0.81
N LEU A 52 -4.08 4.08 -2.02
CA LEU A 52 -5.10 5.12 -2.31
C LEU A 52 -6.49 4.53 -2.63
N SER A 53 -6.60 3.23 -2.89
CA SER A 53 -7.79 2.65 -3.53
C SER A 53 -8.98 2.38 -2.62
N LYS A 54 -8.88 2.63 -1.31
CA LYS A 54 -10.00 2.35 -0.37
C LYS A 54 -10.14 3.44 0.69
N ILE A 55 -10.37 4.67 0.25
CA ILE A 55 -10.89 5.71 1.14
C ILE A 55 -12.38 5.40 1.34
N PRO A 56 -12.82 5.04 2.56
CA PRO A 56 -14.20 4.68 2.77
C PRO A 56 -15.11 5.87 2.49
N SER A 57 -16.18 5.65 1.74
CA SER A 57 -17.11 6.73 1.39
C SER A 57 -18.20 6.83 2.44
N LEU A 58 -18.27 7.96 3.15
CA LEU A 58 -19.30 8.26 4.13
C LEU A 58 -20.28 9.29 3.57
N ARG A 59 -21.56 8.95 3.51
CA ARG A 59 -22.65 9.84 3.09
C ARG A 59 -23.78 9.83 4.11
N PHE A 60 -24.43 10.97 4.27
CA PHE A 60 -25.59 11.13 5.13
C PHE A 60 -26.78 11.56 4.29
N GLN A 61 -27.76 10.67 4.12
CA GLN A 61 -28.96 10.95 3.32
C GLN A 61 -30.18 10.24 3.90
N ASN A 62 -31.37 10.84 3.80
CA ASN A 62 -32.64 10.23 4.18
C ASN A 62 -32.67 9.65 5.61
N LEU A 63 -32.08 10.33 6.59
CA LEU A 63 -31.93 9.85 7.98
C LEU A 63 -31.08 8.57 8.12
N ARG A 64 -30.15 8.35 7.19
CA ARG A 64 -29.24 7.20 7.17
C ARG A 64 -27.79 7.64 7.04
N CYS A 65 -26.88 6.76 7.50
CA CYS A 65 -25.46 6.84 7.26
C CYS A 65 -25.07 5.71 6.30
N ASP A 66 -24.67 6.09 5.09
CA ASP A 66 -24.15 5.17 4.09
C ASP A 66 -22.62 5.17 4.20
N TYR A 67 -22.07 4.02 4.59
CA TYR A 67 -20.65 3.81 4.80
C TYR A 67 -20.19 2.59 3.99
N ASP A 68 -19.45 2.83 2.92
CA ASP A 68 -19.09 1.83 1.92
C ASP A 68 -20.31 1.06 1.39
N ASN A 69 -20.47 -0.21 1.79
CA ASN A 69 -21.57 -1.09 1.38
C ASN A 69 -22.66 -1.23 2.45
N TYR A 70 -22.59 -0.43 3.51
CA TYR A 70 -23.49 -0.52 4.66
C TYR A 70 -24.36 0.73 4.75
N SER A 71 -25.67 0.53 4.96
CA SER A 71 -26.62 1.63 5.18
C SER A 71 -27.30 1.46 6.52
N LEU A 72 -26.96 2.34 7.47
CA LEU A 72 -27.51 2.33 8.82
C LEU A 72 -28.56 3.42 8.99
N SER A 73 -29.70 3.10 9.59
CA SER A 73 -30.68 4.11 10.01
C SER A 73 -30.15 4.94 11.18
N MET A 74 -30.68 6.15 11.36
CA MET A 74 -30.42 6.99 12.53
C MET A 74 -30.57 6.20 13.85
N GLY A 75 -29.54 6.24 14.69
CA GLY A 75 -29.49 5.52 15.98
C GLY A 75 -29.25 4.01 15.85
N GLY A 76 -29.25 3.47 14.64
CA GLY A 76 -28.95 2.07 14.37
C GLY A 76 -27.46 1.76 14.52
N TYR A 77 -27.17 0.47 14.72
CA TYR A 77 -25.82 -0.05 14.78
C TYR A 77 -25.68 -1.33 13.96
N LEU A 78 -24.45 -1.62 13.50
CA LEU A 78 -24.11 -2.84 12.78
C LEU A 78 -22.84 -3.42 13.38
N ARG A 79 -22.83 -4.73 13.61
CA ARG A 79 -21.70 -5.49 14.17
C ARG A 79 -21.11 -6.34 13.05
N LEU A 80 -19.84 -6.12 12.73
CA LEU A 80 -19.14 -6.78 11.63
C LEU A 80 -18.12 -7.79 12.18
N ALA A 81 -17.89 -8.85 11.40
CA ALA A 81 -16.84 -9.84 11.66
C ALA A 81 -15.50 -9.44 11.03
N ASP A 82 -15.55 -8.94 9.79
CA ASP A 82 -14.39 -8.45 9.05
C ASP A 82 -14.73 -7.15 8.28
N PRO A 83 -14.13 -5.99 8.64
CA PRO A 83 -13.28 -5.80 9.82
C PRO A 83 -14.08 -5.97 11.12
N CYS A 84 -13.43 -6.44 12.19
CA CYS A 84 -14.08 -6.66 13.49
C CYS A 84 -14.40 -5.33 14.19
N VAL A 85 -15.52 -4.71 13.82
CA VAL A 85 -15.94 -3.39 14.29
C VAL A 85 -17.44 -3.31 14.51
N ARG A 86 -17.86 -2.37 15.35
CA ARG A 86 -19.25 -1.92 15.49
C ARG A 86 -19.43 -0.51 14.93
N LEU A 87 -20.29 -0.38 13.94
CA LEU A 87 -20.70 0.89 13.35
C LEU A 87 -21.92 1.44 14.06
N VAL A 88 -21.96 2.75 14.33
CA VAL A 88 -23.12 3.45 14.91
C VAL A 88 -23.39 4.73 14.14
N CYS A 89 -24.63 4.93 13.71
CA CYS A 89 -25.03 6.09 12.90
C CYS A 89 -25.67 7.21 13.74
N TRP A 90 -25.07 8.40 13.70
CA TRP A 90 -25.60 9.62 14.29
C TRP A 90 -25.86 10.69 13.22
N TYR A 91 -26.96 10.52 12.46
CA TYR A 91 -27.33 11.40 11.35
C TYR A 91 -27.41 12.89 11.74
N TYR A 92 -28.06 13.24 12.86
CA TYR A 92 -28.18 14.65 13.28
C TYR A 92 -26.83 15.29 13.67
N ARG A 93 -25.86 14.47 14.10
CA ARG A 93 -24.50 14.92 14.39
C ARG A 93 -23.57 14.83 13.16
N LYS A 94 -24.07 14.29 12.05
CA LYS A 94 -23.30 13.93 10.85
C LYS A 94 -22.06 13.11 11.22
N GLU A 95 -22.25 12.13 12.09
CA GLU A 95 -21.18 11.31 12.63
C GLU A 95 -21.48 9.82 12.44
N LEU A 96 -20.46 9.06 12.04
CA LEU A 96 -20.46 7.60 12.08
C LEU A 96 -19.35 7.17 13.04
N THR A 97 -19.73 6.53 14.14
CA THR A 97 -18.76 6.00 15.10
C THR A 97 -18.37 4.59 14.69
N VAL A 98 -17.07 4.35 14.51
CA VAL A 98 -16.50 3.02 14.21
C VAL A 98 -15.75 2.54 15.44
N ASN A 99 -16.36 1.62 16.20
CA ASN A 99 -15.75 1.04 17.40
C ASN A 99 -15.03 -0.26 17.02
N GLY A 100 -13.71 -0.27 17.10
CA GLY A 100 -12.90 -1.48 16.90
C GLY A 100 -12.70 -2.28 18.17
N CYS A 101 -11.64 -3.07 18.19
CA CYS A 101 -11.15 -3.78 19.37
C CYS A 101 -10.09 -2.92 20.12
N PRO A 102 -9.90 -3.12 21.44
CA PRO A 102 -10.63 -4.04 22.31
C PRO A 102 -12.07 -3.57 22.56
N ALA A 103 -13.00 -4.52 22.64
CA ALA A 103 -14.38 -4.19 22.93
C ALA A 103 -14.52 -3.70 24.39
N PRO A 104 -15.31 -2.65 24.67
CA PRO A 104 -15.56 -2.20 26.03
C PRO A 104 -16.27 -3.29 26.85
N PRO A 105 -16.13 -3.29 28.18
CA PRO A 105 -16.83 -4.23 29.04
C PRO A 105 -18.35 -4.11 28.84
N ASN A 106 -19.07 -5.23 28.96
CA ASN A 106 -20.54 -5.32 28.77
C ASN A 106 -21.02 -4.94 27.36
N SER A 107 -20.18 -5.14 26.33
CA SER A 107 -20.55 -4.94 24.93
C SER A 107 -21.26 -6.14 24.29
N SER A 108 -21.26 -7.30 24.98
CA SER A 108 -21.94 -8.52 24.53
C SER A 108 -23.43 -8.43 24.83
N ASP A 109 -24.26 -8.88 23.89
CA ASP A 109 -25.71 -8.97 24.07
C ASP A 109 -26.06 -10.37 24.60
N PRO A 110 -26.93 -10.52 25.62
CA PRO A 110 -27.38 -11.84 26.08
C PRO A 110 -28.04 -12.69 24.98
N ASP A 111 -28.60 -12.05 23.94
CA ASP A 111 -29.22 -12.76 22.81
C ASP A 111 -28.20 -13.22 21.75
N ASP A 112 -26.91 -12.89 21.93
CA ASP A 112 -25.87 -13.35 21.01
C ASP A 112 -25.67 -14.87 21.10
N SER A 113 -25.53 -15.51 19.93
CA SER A 113 -25.13 -16.90 19.87
C SER A 113 -23.76 -17.11 20.55
N PRO A 114 -23.55 -18.22 21.26
CA PRO A 114 -22.23 -18.56 21.81
C PRO A 114 -21.16 -18.76 20.73
N TYR A 115 -21.57 -18.91 19.47
CA TYR A 115 -20.69 -19.03 18.31
C TYR A 115 -20.65 -17.76 17.45
N ALA A 116 -21.13 -16.61 17.96
CA ALA A 116 -21.07 -15.35 17.24
C ALA A 116 -19.61 -15.00 16.89
N MET A 117 -19.37 -14.67 15.62
CA MET A 117 -18.05 -14.28 15.11
C MET A 117 -18.00 -12.80 14.68
N TYR A 118 -18.99 -12.00 15.11
CA TYR A 118 -19.04 -10.57 14.87
C TYR A 118 -18.66 -9.79 16.13
N TRP A 119 -18.37 -8.50 16.01
CA TRP A 119 -18.01 -7.64 17.14
C TRP A 119 -19.09 -7.71 18.23
N PRO A 120 -18.80 -7.93 19.52
CA PRO A 120 -17.48 -7.90 20.15
C PRO A 120 -16.76 -9.25 20.17
N HIS A 121 -17.42 -10.35 19.79
CA HIS A 121 -16.91 -11.72 19.92
C HIS A 121 -15.71 -12.02 19.00
N CYS A 122 -15.60 -11.33 17.86
CA CYS A 122 -14.39 -11.39 17.03
C CYS A 122 -13.20 -10.61 17.60
N CYS A 123 -13.38 -9.81 18.66
CA CYS A 123 -12.26 -9.16 19.32
C CYS A 123 -11.49 -10.20 20.10
N ASN A 124 -10.44 -10.73 19.49
CA ASN A 124 -9.54 -11.65 20.16
C ASN A 124 -9.02 -10.97 21.43
N SER A 125 -9.13 -11.64 22.57
CA SER A 125 -8.78 -11.11 23.90
C SER A 125 -7.27 -10.86 24.09
N SER A 126 -6.47 -10.94 23.03
CA SER A 126 -5.01 -10.91 23.03
C SER A 126 -4.40 -9.64 22.41
N ALA A 127 -5.17 -8.56 22.23
CA ALA A 127 -4.58 -7.22 22.03
C ALA A 127 -4.32 -6.61 23.41
N THR A 128 -3.39 -7.20 24.15
CA THR A 128 -2.78 -6.64 25.38
C THR A 128 -1.40 -6.13 25.03
#